data_AF-A0A9P8VYH6-F1
#
_entry.id   AF-A0A9P8VYH6-F1
#
_cell.length_a   1.000
_cell.length_b   1.000
_cell.length_c   1.000
_cell.angle_alpha   90.00
_cell.angle_beta   90.00
_cell.angle_gamma   90.00
#
_symmetry.space_group_name_H-M   'P 1'
#
loop_
_entity.id
_entity.type
_entity.pdbx_description
1 polymer ?
#
loop_
_entity_poly.entity_id
_entity_poly.type
_entity_poly.pdbx_seq_one_letter_code
_entity_poly.pdbx_strand_id
1 'polypeptide(L)'
;MPARTFPEAPNGVNDQDSDFYVHHHLVPSLDPCKGRMLRVSAPIAAGTVLLVDTPYAIVPTVEPSRSDALICSNLVCSRLVPQDGQGSCCPKSCYQDVIWCNDACREADRPRHEFECCWLKRNGEKIRQEECEYDFVTLWHVVRLLAGRHLERKASSMLWQHPQRKEFVRGWEAVEMCCAYLDSWPEPQIKHWRRLAKIYLSNESELPGLPGPDEVLSVICKEETNTFGLYPKMTGPLYMVDRPVPRGESYGLSLFPRAAMFNHSCLPNVTHKPDGQGRMVYTAARDIAANEEVMITYFDLTQFDDVKERQERTRDQFQFACTCERCIEEEAQDNLEGIDSLPFGLV
;
A
#
# COMPACT_ATOMS: atom_id res chain seq x y z
N MET A 1 21.33 13.81 13.76
CA MET A 1 20.90 14.62 12.59
C MET A 1 19.56 15.25 12.96
N PRO A 2 19.40 16.58 12.98
CA PRO A 2 18.10 17.18 13.28
C PRO A 2 17.14 16.89 12.11
N ALA A 3 15.90 16.52 12.44
CA ALA A 3 14.84 16.29 11.46
C ALA A 3 14.64 17.57 10.64
N ARG A 4 14.76 17.48 9.31
CA ARG A 4 14.38 18.58 8.43
C ARG A 4 12.86 18.73 8.53
N THR A 5 12.40 19.81 9.16
CA THR A 5 11.01 20.24 9.16
C THR A 5 10.67 20.74 7.76
N PHE A 6 9.66 20.12 7.14
CA PHE A 6 9.07 20.62 5.91
C PHE A 6 8.21 21.87 6.22
N PRO A 7 8.17 22.89 5.35
CA PRO A 7 7.37 24.09 5.57
C PRO A 7 5.87 23.75 5.57
N GLU A 8 5.11 24.35 6.49
CA GLU A 8 3.64 24.20 6.54
C GLU A 8 2.99 24.70 5.23
N ALA A 9 2.10 23.89 4.66
CA ALA A 9 1.34 24.25 3.47
C ALA A 9 0.39 25.45 3.77
N PRO A 10 0.24 26.42 2.84
CA PRO A 10 -0.69 27.53 3.03
C PRO A 10 -2.14 27.04 3.12
N ASN A 11 -2.96 27.71 3.93
CA ASN A 11 -4.38 27.44 4.11
C ASN A 11 -5.13 27.37 2.76
N GLY A 12 -5.68 26.19 2.43
CA GLY A 12 -6.57 26.00 1.28
C GLY A 12 -6.13 24.96 0.23
N VAL A 13 -5.04 24.23 0.44
CA VAL A 13 -4.59 23.14 -0.45
C VAL A 13 -5.12 21.79 0.06
N ASN A 14 -5.65 20.94 -0.83
CA ASN A 14 -5.98 19.56 -0.48
C ASN A 14 -4.68 18.79 -0.19
N ASP A 15 -4.39 18.58 1.09
CA ASP A 15 -3.08 18.17 1.62
C ASP A 15 -2.80 16.66 1.52
N GLN A 16 -3.73 15.88 0.96
CA GLN A 16 -3.64 14.41 0.98
C GLN A 16 -2.42 13.87 0.21
N ASP A 17 -1.83 14.68 -0.66
CA ASP A 17 -0.70 14.26 -1.49
C ASP A 17 0.39 15.33 -1.67
N SER A 18 0.46 16.37 -0.82
CA SER A 18 1.40 17.50 -0.98
C SER A 18 2.87 17.13 -0.79
N ASP A 19 3.14 16.25 0.17
CA ASP A 19 4.40 16.15 0.90
C ASP A 19 5.15 14.83 0.66
N PHE A 20 5.27 14.42 -0.61
CA PHE A 20 6.15 13.33 -1.01
C PHE A 20 7.56 13.82 -1.35
N TYR A 21 8.53 12.90 -1.34
CA TYR A 21 9.87 13.14 -1.85
C TYR A 21 10.21 12.08 -2.91
N VAL A 22 10.72 12.51 -4.06
CA VAL A 22 11.26 11.64 -5.11
C VAL A 22 12.70 12.07 -5.38
N HIS A 23 13.63 11.13 -5.29
CA HIS A 23 15.02 11.38 -5.65
C HIS A 23 15.13 11.77 -7.12
N HIS A 24 15.90 12.80 -7.45
CA HIS A 24 15.93 13.38 -8.80
C HIS A 24 16.36 12.41 -9.90
N HIS A 25 17.11 11.36 -9.56
CA HIS A 25 17.47 10.27 -10.48
C HIS A 25 16.46 9.12 -10.55
N LEU A 26 15.48 9.05 -9.65
CA LEU A 26 14.41 8.06 -9.73
C LEU A 26 13.41 8.50 -10.81
N VAL A 27 13.22 7.65 -11.82
CA VAL A 27 12.36 7.96 -12.97
C VAL A 27 11.45 6.77 -13.33
N PRO A 28 10.18 7.02 -13.69
CA PRO A 28 9.32 5.99 -14.27
C PRO A 28 9.87 5.48 -15.61
N SER A 29 9.64 4.21 -15.90
CA SER A 29 10.00 3.55 -17.16
C SER A 29 8.97 2.45 -17.47
N LEU A 30 9.13 1.81 -18.63
CA LEU A 30 8.32 0.68 -19.06
C LEU A 30 9.23 -0.49 -19.44
N ASP A 31 8.89 -1.68 -18.97
CA ASP A 31 9.43 -2.95 -19.40
C ASP A 31 8.36 -3.69 -20.22
N PRO A 32 8.69 -4.29 -21.38
CA PRO A 32 7.71 -4.98 -22.23
C PRO A 32 7.00 -6.15 -21.54
N CYS A 33 7.63 -6.79 -20.56
CA CYS A 33 7.11 -7.95 -19.86
C CYS A 33 6.56 -7.61 -18.48
N LYS A 34 7.24 -6.72 -17.73
CA LYS A 34 6.84 -6.34 -16.36
C LYS A 34 5.86 -5.16 -16.31
N GLY A 35 5.70 -4.43 -17.42
CA GLY A 35 4.86 -3.24 -17.47
C GLY A 35 5.58 -2.03 -16.87
N ARG A 36 4.88 -1.22 -16.07
CA ARG A 36 5.47 -0.03 -15.46
C ARG A 36 6.57 -0.43 -14.48
N MET A 37 7.63 0.37 -14.43
CA MET A 37 8.73 0.15 -13.49
C MET A 37 9.36 1.48 -13.07
N LEU A 38 10.21 1.42 -12.06
CA LEU A 38 11.07 2.52 -11.64
C LEU A 38 12.53 2.16 -11.90
N ARG A 39 13.32 3.11 -12.40
CA ARG A 39 14.77 2.95 -12.60
C ARG A 39 15.51 4.20 -12.17
N VAL A 40 16.84 4.10 -12.07
CA VAL A 40 17.69 5.26 -11.79
C VAL A 40 18.34 5.79 -13.07
N SER A 41 18.39 7.11 -13.26
CA SER A 41 19.04 7.72 -14.43
C SER A 41 20.55 7.94 -14.27
N ALA A 42 21.07 7.80 -13.05
CA ALA A 42 22.50 7.87 -12.72
C ALA A 42 22.78 6.98 -11.49
N PRO A 43 24.05 6.68 -11.17
CA PRO A 43 24.39 5.85 -10.02
C PRO A 43 23.86 6.45 -8.70
N ILE A 44 23.35 5.58 -7.82
CA ILE A 44 22.88 5.95 -6.48
C ILE A 44 23.63 5.12 -5.44
N ALA A 45 24.14 5.77 -4.41
CA ALA A 45 24.85 5.11 -3.32
C ALA A 45 23.89 4.42 -2.34
N ALA A 46 24.34 3.33 -1.72
CA ALA A 46 23.66 2.66 -0.62
C ALA A 46 23.26 3.64 0.50
N GLY A 47 22.09 3.44 1.09
CA GLY A 47 21.55 4.30 2.15
C GLY A 47 20.87 5.58 1.63
N THR A 48 20.88 5.84 0.33
CA THR A 48 20.19 7.01 -0.25
C THR A 48 18.67 6.79 -0.23
N VAL A 49 17.92 7.77 0.28
CA VAL A 49 16.45 7.77 0.20
C VAL A 49 16.04 8.03 -1.25
N LEU A 50 15.24 7.12 -1.80
CA LEU A 50 14.75 7.15 -3.19
C LEU A 50 13.36 7.77 -3.29
N LEU A 51 12.46 7.37 -2.40
CA LEU A 51 11.07 7.80 -2.37
C LEU A 51 10.61 7.93 -0.91
N VAL A 52 9.90 9.00 -0.58
CA VAL A 52 9.02 9.06 0.59
C VAL A 52 7.62 9.27 0.05
N ASP A 53 6.79 8.26 0.19
CA ASP A 53 5.44 8.26 -0.38
C ASP A 53 4.38 8.53 0.69
N THR A 54 3.43 9.40 0.36
CA THR A 54 2.27 9.74 1.19
C THR A 54 1.09 8.80 0.88
N PRO A 55 0.34 8.37 1.91
CA PRO A 55 -0.80 7.49 1.71
C PRO A 55 -1.95 8.23 1.04
N TYR A 56 -2.52 7.67 -0.02
CA TYR A 56 -3.77 8.19 -0.59
C TYR A 56 -4.97 7.82 0.29
N ALA A 57 -4.96 6.60 0.82
CA ALA A 57 -5.93 6.09 1.77
C ALA A 57 -5.22 5.08 2.66
N ILE A 58 -5.55 5.08 3.95
CA ILE A 58 -5.00 4.17 4.95
C ILE A 58 -6.11 3.68 5.87
N VAL A 59 -6.09 2.43 6.32
CA VAL A 59 -6.97 1.87 7.37
C VAL A 59 -6.15 1.08 8.39
N PRO A 60 -6.58 0.95 9.65
CA PRO A 60 -5.98 0.00 10.57
C PRO A 60 -6.27 -1.44 10.12
N THR A 61 -5.31 -2.35 10.33
CA THR A 61 -5.44 -3.79 10.01
C THR A 61 -5.45 -4.68 11.24
N VAL A 62 -5.30 -4.08 12.42
CA VAL A 62 -5.31 -4.80 13.70
C VAL A 62 -6.69 -4.70 14.31
N GLU A 63 -7.19 -5.83 14.80
CA GLU A 63 -8.37 -5.84 15.66
C GLU A 63 -8.04 -5.02 16.92
N PRO A 64 -8.83 -4.00 17.29
CA PRO A 64 -8.50 -3.10 18.40
C PRO A 64 -8.33 -3.83 19.74
N SER A 65 -9.01 -4.96 19.94
CA SER A 65 -8.89 -5.83 21.11
C SER A 65 -7.50 -6.46 21.26
N ARG A 66 -6.70 -6.47 20.19
CA ARG A 66 -5.39 -7.12 20.10
C ARG A 66 -4.22 -6.14 19.93
N SER A 67 -4.48 -4.83 19.87
CA SER A 67 -3.45 -3.82 19.65
C SER A 67 -3.49 -2.70 20.68
N ASP A 68 -2.32 -2.36 21.22
CA ASP A 68 -2.16 -1.25 22.18
C ASP A 68 -2.28 0.14 21.52
N ALA A 69 -2.33 0.20 20.18
CA ALA A 69 -2.47 1.44 19.43
C ALA A 69 -3.23 1.27 18.10
N LEU A 70 -3.87 2.34 17.64
CA LEU A 70 -4.55 2.41 16.34
C LEU A 70 -4.03 3.60 15.53
N ILE A 71 -4.16 3.54 14.22
CA ILE A 71 -3.76 4.65 13.34
C ILE A 71 -4.74 5.81 13.53
N CYS A 72 -4.21 7.02 13.74
CA CYS A 72 -4.99 8.24 13.72
C CYS A 72 -5.72 8.37 12.38
N SER A 73 -7.05 8.47 12.43
CA SER A 73 -7.91 8.54 11.25
C SER A 73 -7.60 9.77 10.38
N ASN A 74 -7.05 10.85 10.93
CA ASN A 74 -6.56 11.96 10.11
C ASN A 74 -5.41 11.49 9.21
N LEU A 75 -5.67 11.41 7.90
CA LEU A 75 -4.74 10.90 6.89
C LEU A 75 -3.39 11.65 6.90
N VAL A 76 -3.40 12.97 7.10
CA VAL A 76 -2.19 13.80 7.18
C VAL A 76 -1.36 13.48 8.43
N CYS A 77 -2.01 13.01 9.49
CA CYS A 77 -1.35 12.64 10.75
C CYS A 77 -0.87 11.19 10.73
N SER A 78 -1.81 10.24 10.56
CA SER A 78 -1.59 8.78 10.50
C SER A 78 -0.67 8.18 11.58
N ARG A 79 -0.43 8.91 12.68
CA ARG A 79 0.38 8.44 13.81
C ARG A 79 -0.37 7.36 14.57
N LEU A 80 0.38 6.45 15.20
CA LEU A 80 -0.20 5.51 16.16
C LEU A 80 -0.68 6.26 17.40
N VAL A 81 -1.96 6.11 17.72
CA VAL A 81 -2.64 6.63 18.88
C VAL A 81 -2.74 5.49 19.91
N PRO A 82 -2.09 5.62 21.08
CA PRO A 82 -2.24 4.65 22.16
C PRO A 82 -3.71 4.51 22.58
N GLN A 83 -4.13 3.29 22.92
CA GLN A 83 -5.46 3.03 23.47
C GLN A 83 -5.52 3.28 24.99
N ASP A 84 -4.99 4.42 25.45
CA ASP A 84 -4.94 4.82 26.87
C ASP A 84 -6.10 5.75 27.28
N GLY A 85 -7.06 5.95 26.38
CA GLY A 85 -8.22 6.82 26.56
C GLY A 85 -7.98 8.30 26.28
N GLN A 86 -6.79 8.71 25.84
CA GLN A 86 -6.48 10.11 25.51
C GLN A 86 -6.85 10.52 24.08
N GLY A 87 -7.01 9.54 23.18
CA GLY A 87 -7.44 9.80 21.81
C GLY A 87 -8.89 10.27 21.71
N SER A 88 -9.17 11.13 20.72
CA SER A 88 -10.52 11.58 20.43
C SER A 88 -11.26 10.54 19.59
N CYS A 89 -12.49 10.21 19.96
CA CYS A 89 -13.35 9.29 19.21
C CYS A 89 -14.44 10.04 18.41
N CYS A 90 -15.16 9.31 17.56
CA CYS A 90 -16.25 9.89 16.78
C CYS A 90 -17.44 10.24 17.70
N PRO A 91 -17.97 11.48 17.69
CA PRO A 91 -19.12 11.86 18.52
C PRO A 91 -20.39 11.05 18.22
N LYS A 92 -20.51 10.49 17.01
CA LYS A 92 -21.64 9.63 16.61
C LYS A 92 -21.45 8.16 17.01
N SER A 93 -20.30 7.84 17.63
CA SER A 93 -19.88 6.47 17.98
C SER A 93 -20.10 5.52 16.81
N CYS A 94 -19.56 5.88 15.64
CA CYS A 94 -19.81 5.11 14.43
C CYS A 94 -19.08 3.78 14.42
N TYR A 95 -17.84 3.74 14.92
CA TYR A 95 -17.03 2.54 14.95
C TYR A 95 -15.85 2.70 15.89
N GLN A 96 -15.48 1.62 16.57
CA GLN A 96 -14.44 1.62 17.61
C GLN A 96 -13.02 1.86 17.03
N ASP A 97 -12.77 1.43 15.79
CA ASP A 97 -11.46 1.56 15.13
C ASP A 97 -11.19 3.00 14.61
N VAL A 98 -12.15 3.91 14.74
CA VAL A 98 -12.00 5.32 14.32
C VAL A 98 -11.58 6.17 15.51
N ILE A 99 -10.29 6.48 15.57
CA ILE A 99 -9.68 7.32 16.60
C ILE A 99 -8.82 8.43 15.99
N TRP A 100 -8.71 9.56 16.68
CA TRP A 100 -7.79 10.65 16.36
C TRP A 100 -6.85 10.92 17.54
N CYS A 101 -5.66 11.44 17.25
CA CYS A 101 -4.71 11.85 18.30
C CYS A 101 -5.35 12.85 19.28
N ASN A 102 -6.19 13.74 18.77
CA ASN A 102 -6.86 14.81 19.51
C ASN A 102 -7.96 15.43 18.64
N ASP A 103 -8.66 16.40 19.22
CA ASP A 103 -9.75 17.12 18.56
C ASP A 103 -9.29 17.87 17.30
N ALA A 104 -8.06 18.41 17.26
CA ALA A 104 -7.57 19.08 16.06
C ALA A 104 -7.44 18.11 14.88
N CYS A 105 -6.94 16.88 15.11
CA CYS A 105 -6.92 15.83 14.09
C CYS A 105 -8.33 15.42 13.66
N ARG A 106 -9.27 15.30 14.62
CA ARG A 106 -10.68 14.97 14.29
C ARG A 106 -11.33 16.04 13.42
N GLU A 107 -11.10 17.30 13.75
CA GLU A 107 -11.66 18.43 13.01
C GLU A 107 -11.07 18.56 11.61
N ALA A 108 -9.75 18.36 11.45
CA ALA A 108 -9.09 18.36 10.15
C ALA A 108 -9.60 17.22 9.24
N ASP A 109 -9.86 16.04 9.81
CA ASP A 109 -10.32 14.86 9.08
C ASP A 109 -11.84 14.82 8.84
N ARG A 110 -12.59 15.74 9.46
CA ARG A 110 -14.07 15.77 9.46
C ARG A 110 -14.67 15.58 8.06
N PRO A 111 -14.22 16.27 6.98
CA PRO A 111 -14.84 16.11 5.65
C PRO A 111 -14.72 14.70 5.08
N ARG A 112 -13.60 14.01 5.34
CA ARG A 112 -13.39 12.62 4.92
C ARG A 112 -14.17 11.66 5.80
N HIS A 113 -14.15 11.87 7.12
CA HIS A 113 -14.87 11.02 8.04
C HIS A 113 -16.39 11.09 7.86
N GLU A 114 -16.95 12.27 7.56
CA GLU A 114 -18.39 12.43 7.28
C GLU A 114 -18.87 11.55 6.12
N PHE A 115 -18.00 11.26 5.14
CA PHE A 115 -18.29 10.37 4.02
C PHE A 115 -18.42 8.90 4.45
N GLU A 116 -17.54 8.41 5.34
CA GLU A 116 -17.50 7.00 5.75
C GLU A 116 -18.32 6.69 7.03
N CYS A 117 -18.66 7.71 7.83
CA CYS A 117 -19.20 7.55 9.18
C CYS A 117 -20.52 6.75 9.24
N CYS A 118 -21.46 7.03 8.33
CA CYS A 118 -22.74 6.32 8.28
C CYS A 118 -22.55 4.86 7.87
N TRP A 119 -21.72 4.64 6.85
CA TRP A 119 -21.39 3.32 6.33
C TRP A 119 -20.74 2.44 7.41
N LEU A 120 -19.74 2.96 8.11
CA LEU A 120 -19.05 2.25 9.19
C LEU A 120 -20.02 1.83 10.30
N LYS A 121 -20.93 2.74 10.70
CA LYS A 121 -21.92 2.47 11.74
C LYS A 121 -22.89 1.35 11.39
N ARG A 122 -23.22 1.19 10.11
CA ARG A 122 -24.19 0.20 9.64
C ARG A 122 -23.54 -1.13 9.29
N ASN A 123 -22.35 -1.07 8.69
CA ASN A 123 -21.74 -2.23 8.04
C ASN A 123 -20.51 -2.77 8.76
N GLY A 124 -19.84 -1.98 9.61
CA GLY A 124 -18.54 -2.38 10.16
C GLY A 124 -18.58 -3.64 11.02
N GLU A 125 -19.51 -3.75 11.97
CA GLU A 125 -19.66 -4.99 12.77
C GLU A 125 -20.23 -6.13 11.93
N LYS A 126 -21.16 -5.80 11.03
CA LYS A 126 -21.85 -6.76 10.17
C LYS A 126 -20.87 -7.50 9.25
N ILE A 127 -19.98 -6.79 8.57
CA ILE A 127 -18.99 -7.39 7.67
C ILE A 127 -18.06 -8.32 8.47
N ARG A 128 -17.57 -7.89 9.64
CA ARG A 128 -16.73 -8.75 10.49
C ARG A 128 -17.44 -10.04 10.94
N GLN A 129 -18.74 -9.98 11.20
CA GLN A 129 -19.53 -11.13 11.66
C GLN A 129 -19.98 -12.07 10.53
N GLU A 130 -20.37 -11.52 9.38
CA GLU A 130 -20.96 -12.27 8.27
C GLU A 130 -19.93 -12.67 7.20
N GLU A 131 -18.82 -11.94 7.09
CA GLU A 131 -17.75 -12.16 6.11
C GLU A 131 -16.44 -12.52 6.86
N CYS A 132 -15.41 -11.68 6.82
CA CYS A 132 -14.20 -11.84 7.60
C CYS A 132 -13.46 -10.50 7.82
N GLU A 133 -12.41 -10.50 8.65
CA GLU A 133 -11.59 -9.30 8.90
C GLU A 133 -10.94 -8.76 7.63
N TYR A 134 -10.48 -9.67 6.75
CA TYR A 134 -9.87 -9.29 5.47
C TYR A 134 -10.86 -8.51 4.59
N ASP A 135 -12.08 -9.03 4.42
CA ASP A 135 -13.13 -8.36 3.65
C ASP A 135 -13.50 -7.00 4.25
N PHE A 136 -13.55 -6.88 5.59
CA PHE A 136 -13.82 -5.61 6.25
C PHE A 136 -12.73 -4.58 5.96
N VAL A 137 -11.46 -4.94 6.12
CA VAL A 137 -10.32 -4.05 5.87
C VAL A 137 -10.30 -3.58 4.41
N THR A 138 -10.43 -4.50 3.46
CA THR A 138 -10.48 -4.18 2.02
C THR A 138 -11.64 -3.23 1.69
N LEU A 139 -12.86 -3.54 2.13
CA LEU A 139 -14.02 -2.68 1.85
C LEU A 139 -13.90 -1.30 2.51
N TRP A 140 -13.38 -1.22 3.74
CA TRP A 140 -13.16 0.06 4.40
C TRP A 140 -12.07 0.89 3.69
N HIS A 141 -10.99 0.25 3.23
CA HIS A 141 -9.97 0.93 2.45
C HIS A 141 -10.54 1.49 1.13
N VAL A 142 -11.37 0.71 0.44
CA VAL A 142 -12.10 1.17 -0.75
C VAL A 142 -13.03 2.36 -0.45
N VAL A 143 -13.74 2.34 0.68
CA VAL A 143 -14.55 3.51 1.10
C VAL A 143 -13.67 4.75 1.30
N ARG A 144 -12.45 4.60 1.87
CA ARG A 144 -11.51 5.73 2.02
C ARG A 144 -10.94 6.21 0.70
N LEU A 145 -10.66 5.32 -0.25
CA LEU A 145 -10.29 5.67 -1.62
C LEU A 145 -11.37 6.54 -2.28
N LEU A 146 -12.63 6.12 -2.17
CA LEU A 146 -13.77 6.84 -2.72
C LEU A 146 -14.05 8.17 -1.99
N ALA A 147 -13.78 8.24 -0.68
CA ALA A 147 -13.85 9.48 0.08
C ALA A 147 -12.82 10.51 -0.42
N GLY A 148 -11.58 10.08 -0.68
CA GLY A 148 -10.53 10.93 -1.28
C GLY A 148 -10.96 11.49 -2.63
N ARG A 149 -11.44 10.62 -3.53
CA ARG A 149 -11.99 11.02 -4.84
C ARG A 149 -13.10 12.06 -4.73
N HIS A 150 -14.05 11.84 -3.81
CA HIS A 150 -15.18 12.73 -3.60
C HIS A 150 -14.74 14.13 -3.15
N LEU A 151 -13.77 14.18 -2.23
CA LEU A 151 -13.19 15.44 -1.76
C LEU A 151 -12.42 16.17 -2.87
N GLU A 152 -11.63 15.47 -3.68
CA GLU A 152 -10.94 16.05 -4.83
C GLU A 152 -11.92 16.67 -5.84
N ARG A 153 -12.99 15.93 -6.19
CA ARG A 153 -14.03 16.43 -7.11
C ARG A 153 -14.71 17.69 -6.59
N LYS A 154 -14.93 17.80 -5.27
CA LYS A 154 -15.44 19.02 -4.63
C LYS A 154 -14.42 20.16 -4.62
N ALA A 155 -13.14 19.83 -4.43
CA ALA A 155 -12.05 20.80 -4.33
C ALA A 155 -11.65 21.42 -5.68
N SER A 156 -11.98 20.79 -6.82
CA SER A 156 -11.72 21.28 -8.19
C SER A 156 -12.30 22.67 -8.54
N SER A 157 -12.94 23.36 -7.59
CA SER A 157 -13.23 24.80 -7.62
C SER A 157 -12.04 25.72 -7.29
N MET A 158 -10.91 25.23 -6.76
CA MET A 158 -9.74 26.07 -6.43
C MET A 158 -8.40 25.43 -6.81
N LEU A 159 -7.80 25.97 -7.88
CA LEU A 159 -6.36 26.10 -8.20
C LEU A 159 -5.39 24.93 -7.88
N TRP A 160 -4.98 24.21 -8.93
CA TRP A 160 -3.73 23.45 -8.97
C TRP A 160 -2.66 24.25 -9.72
N GLN A 161 -1.81 24.99 -9.01
CA GLN A 161 -0.64 25.64 -9.62
C GLN A 161 0.59 25.50 -8.72
N HIS A 162 1.27 24.36 -8.80
CA HIS A 162 2.68 24.27 -8.41
C HIS A 162 3.49 23.50 -9.46
N PRO A 163 4.76 23.91 -9.71
CA PRO A 163 5.62 23.28 -10.69
C PRO A 163 6.13 21.94 -10.14
N GLN A 164 5.42 20.85 -10.43
CA GLN A 164 5.75 19.53 -9.90
C GLN A 164 6.08 18.54 -11.03
N ARG A 165 6.90 17.52 -10.73
CA ARG A 165 7.37 16.53 -11.71
C ARG A 165 6.19 15.85 -12.39
N LYS A 166 5.93 16.22 -13.65
CA LYS A 166 4.84 15.70 -14.49
C LYS A 166 4.84 14.18 -14.64
N GLU A 167 5.98 13.54 -14.35
CA GLU A 167 6.20 12.10 -14.44
C GLU A 167 5.49 11.32 -13.31
N PHE A 168 5.24 11.96 -12.16
CA PHE A 168 4.57 11.35 -11.02
C PHE A 168 3.20 11.99 -10.82
N VAL A 169 2.18 11.33 -11.38
CA VAL A 169 0.78 11.73 -11.26
C VAL A 169 0.34 11.71 -9.80
N ARG A 170 -0.60 12.58 -9.43
CA ARG A 170 -1.11 12.76 -8.06
C ARG A 170 -2.61 12.53 -7.98
N GLY A 171 -3.11 12.45 -6.75
CA GLY A 171 -4.55 12.42 -6.50
C GLY A 171 -5.22 11.16 -7.07
N TRP A 172 -6.52 11.26 -7.36
CA TRP A 172 -7.31 10.15 -7.89
C TRP A 172 -6.80 9.66 -9.25
N GLU A 173 -6.22 10.53 -10.07
CA GLU A 173 -5.62 10.13 -11.35
C GLU A 173 -4.49 9.10 -11.13
N ALA A 174 -3.69 9.25 -10.07
CA ALA A 174 -2.66 8.27 -9.71
C ALA A 174 -3.25 6.92 -9.27
N VAL A 175 -4.37 6.95 -8.55
CA VAL A 175 -5.15 5.74 -8.21
C VAL A 175 -5.72 5.10 -9.46
N GLU A 176 -6.20 5.87 -10.43
CA GLU A 176 -6.72 5.36 -11.70
C GLU A 176 -5.65 4.62 -12.51
N MET A 177 -4.40 5.06 -12.44
CA MET A 177 -3.26 4.42 -13.09
C MET A 177 -2.83 3.09 -12.43
N CYS A 178 -3.29 2.77 -11.21
CA CYS A 178 -2.97 1.51 -10.55
C CYS A 178 -3.50 0.31 -11.34
N CYS A 179 -2.77 -0.82 -11.32
CA CYS A 179 -3.14 -2.00 -12.09
C CYS A 179 -4.32 -2.71 -11.43
N ALA A 180 -5.38 -3.01 -12.18
CA ALA A 180 -6.50 -3.82 -11.69
C ALA A 180 -6.38 -5.31 -12.07
N TYR A 181 -5.65 -5.62 -13.15
CA TYR A 181 -5.50 -6.96 -13.76
C TYR A 181 -6.80 -7.76 -13.90
N LEU A 182 -7.97 -7.12 -14.08
CA LEU A 182 -9.30 -7.76 -14.01
C LEU A 182 -9.41 -9.08 -14.79
N ASP A 183 -8.82 -9.16 -15.98
CA ASP A 183 -8.87 -10.36 -16.83
C ASP A 183 -8.01 -11.53 -16.31
N SER A 184 -7.10 -11.28 -15.37
CA SER A 184 -6.21 -12.26 -14.75
C SER A 184 -6.72 -12.78 -13.40
N TRP A 185 -7.76 -12.18 -12.83
CA TRP A 185 -8.28 -12.59 -11.53
C TRP A 185 -9.03 -13.92 -11.61
N PRO A 186 -8.86 -14.83 -10.63
CA PRO A 186 -9.67 -16.02 -10.49
C PRO A 186 -11.17 -15.71 -10.42
N GLU A 187 -11.98 -16.42 -11.20
CA GLU A 187 -13.44 -16.22 -11.26
C GLU A 187 -14.13 -16.24 -9.87
N PRO A 188 -13.75 -17.14 -8.92
CA PRO A 188 -14.34 -17.12 -7.57
C PRO A 188 -14.08 -15.80 -6.81
N GLN A 189 -12.89 -15.21 -6.95
CA GLN A 189 -12.54 -13.95 -6.28
C GLN A 189 -13.34 -12.78 -6.88
N ILE A 190 -13.47 -12.71 -8.20
CA ILE A 190 -14.31 -11.69 -8.85
C ILE A 190 -15.79 -11.82 -8.44
N LYS A 191 -16.31 -13.05 -8.34
CA LYS A 191 -17.69 -13.27 -7.86
C LYS A 191 -17.86 -12.82 -6.41
N HIS A 192 -16.88 -13.10 -5.56
CA HIS A 192 -16.87 -12.65 -4.15
C HIS A 192 -16.89 -11.13 -4.06
N TRP A 193 -15.95 -10.44 -4.70
CA TRP A 193 -15.88 -8.98 -4.67
C TRP A 193 -17.10 -8.30 -5.26
N ARG A 194 -17.64 -8.83 -6.36
CA ARG A 194 -18.88 -8.31 -6.94
C ARG A 194 -20.07 -8.48 -6.00
N ARG A 195 -20.17 -9.60 -5.26
CA ARG A 195 -21.20 -9.81 -4.24
C ARG A 195 -21.05 -8.78 -3.12
N LEU A 196 -19.85 -8.62 -2.57
CA LEU A 196 -19.60 -7.69 -1.47
C LEU A 196 -19.83 -6.24 -1.87
N ALA A 197 -19.36 -5.81 -3.06
CA ALA A 197 -19.63 -4.49 -3.59
C ALA A 197 -21.14 -4.22 -3.72
N LYS A 198 -21.91 -5.19 -4.18
CA LYS A 198 -23.36 -5.07 -4.29
C LYS A 198 -24.05 -4.93 -2.93
N ILE A 199 -23.58 -5.65 -1.91
CA ILE A 199 -24.19 -5.64 -0.58
C ILE A 199 -23.79 -4.39 0.20
N TYR A 200 -22.51 -4.02 0.17
CA TYR A 200 -21.93 -3.03 1.08
C TYR A 200 -21.55 -1.71 0.40
N LEU A 201 -21.36 -1.66 -0.91
CA LEU A 201 -20.87 -0.48 -1.65
C LEU A 201 -21.82 -0.03 -2.76
N SER A 202 -23.13 -0.12 -2.53
CA SER A 202 -24.17 0.22 -3.52
C SER A 202 -25.19 1.26 -3.05
N ASN A 203 -25.19 1.61 -1.76
CA ASN A 203 -26.18 2.51 -1.17
C ASN A 203 -25.71 3.97 -1.20
N GLU A 204 -26.20 4.77 -2.16
CA GLU A 204 -25.87 6.20 -2.27
C GLU A 204 -26.27 7.04 -1.06
N SER A 205 -27.24 6.59 -0.25
CA SER A 205 -27.60 7.29 0.99
C SER A 205 -26.55 7.15 2.09
N GLU A 206 -25.68 6.14 2.00
CA GLU A 206 -24.57 5.91 2.92
C GLU A 206 -23.26 6.47 2.38
N LEU A 207 -23.04 6.31 1.08
CA LEU A 207 -21.84 6.74 0.37
C LEU A 207 -22.24 7.63 -0.82
N PRO A 208 -22.27 8.97 -0.65
CA PRO A 208 -22.76 9.86 -1.68
C PRO A 208 -21.80 9.93 -2.88
N GLY A 209 -22.33 9.87 -4.10
CA GLY A 209 -21.51 9.97 -5.32
C GLY A 209 -20.70 8.71 -5.65
N LEU A 210 -21.19 7.54 -5.23
CA LEU A 210 -20.62 6.24 -5.62
C LEU A 210 -20.52 6.10 -7.15
N PRO A 211 -19.44 5.49 -7.65
CA PRO A 211 -19.36 5.12 -9.05
C PRO A 211 -20.23 3.90 -9.37
N GLY A 212 -20.35 3.56 -10.66
CA GLY A 212 -21.08 2.37 -11.10
C GLY A 212 -20.46 1.06 -10.58
N PRO A 213 -21.21 -0.05 -10.56
CA PRO A 213 -20.78 -1.31 -9.96
C PRO A 213 -19.49 -1.88 -10.56
N ASP A 214 -19.29 -1.76 -11.88
CA ASP A 214 -18.08 -2.23 -12.55
C ASP A 214 -16.85 -1.39 -12.16
N GLU A 215 -17.06 -0.10 -11.93
CA GLU A 215 -16.00 0.80 -11.49
C GLU A 215 -15.67 0.57 -10.01
N VAL A 216 -16.66 0.32 -9.14
CA VAL A 216 -16.41 -0.12 -7.75
C VAL A 216 -15.58 -1.41 -7.73
N LEU A 217 -15.95 -2.40 -8.55
CA LEU A 217 -15.18 -3.65 -8.67
C LEU A 217 -13.74 -3.37 -9.15
N SER A 218 -13.57 -2.47 -10.13
CA SER A 218 -12.23 -2.06 -10.58
C SER A 218 -11.41 -1.42 -9.46
N VAL A 219 -12.02 -0.59 -8.60
CA VAL A 219 -11.35 0.00 -7.44
C VAL A 219 -10.95 -1.07 -6.42
N ILE A 220 -11.80 -2.06 -6.15
CA ILE A 220 -11.46 -3.20 -5.28
C ILE A 220 -10.26 -3.96 -5.83
N CYS A 221 -10.26 -4.33 -7.11
CA CYS A 221 -9.13 -5.05 -7.70
C CYS A 221 -7.82 -4.23 -7.70
N LYS A 222 -7.92 -2.89 -7.85
CA LYS A 222 -6.77 -1.99 -7.71
C LYS A 222 -6.25 -1.96 -6.27
N GLU A 223 -7.15 -1.94 -5.29
CA GLU A 223 -6.77 -2.00 -3.89
C GLU A 223 -5.97 -3.28 -3.64
N GLU A 224 -6.55 -4.45 -3.91
CA GLU A 224 -5.93 -5.75 -3.64
C GLU A 224 -4.58 -5.97 -4.35
N THR A 225 -4.38 -5.32 -5.50
CA THR A 225 -3.14 -5.46 -6.29
C THR A 225 -2.04 -4.48 -5.85
N ASN A 226 -2.38 -3.31 -5.31
CA ASN A 226 -1.44 -2.20 -5.17
C ASN A 226 -1.29 -1.68 -3.74
N THR A 227 -1.97 -2.25 -2.75
CA THR A 227 -1.83 -1.82 -1.35
C THR A 227 -0.61 -2.40 -0.65
N PHE A 228 -0.16 -1.68 0.37
CA PHE A 228 1.00 -1.98 1.18
C PHE A 228 0.58 -2.05 2.64
N GLY A 229 1.00 -3.14 3.30
CA GLY A 229 0.93 -3.22 4.76
C GLY A 229 1.94 -2.27 5.41
N LEU A 230 1.55 -1.64 6.51
CA LEU A 230 2.43 -0.89 7.38
C LEU A 230 2.91 -1.80 8.51
N TYR A 231 4.22 -2.02 8.57
CA TYR A 231 4.87 -2.93 9.51
C TYR A 231 5.81 -2.19 10.46
N PRO A 232 5.97 -2.65 11.70
CA PRO A 232 6.82 -1.97 12.69
C PRO A 232 8.32 -2.03 12.34
N LYS A 233 8.74 -3.02 11.55
CA LYS A 233 10.13 -3.18 11.12
C LYS A 233 10.26 -3.09 9.60
N MET A 234 11.51 -2.97 9.18
CA MET A 234 11.89 -2.82 7.78
C MET A 234 11.65 -4.11 6.98
N THR A 235 11.15 -3.93 5.75
CA THR A 235 11.13 -4.96 4.72
C THR A 235 12.22 -4.67 3.71
N GLY A 236 12.93 -5.69 3.21
CA GLY A 236 14.01 -5.49 2.25
C GLY A 236 14.89 -6.73 2.10
N PRO A 237 16.11 -6.55 1.59
CA PRO A 237 17.02 -7.66 1.37
C PRO A 237 17.59 -8.22 2.67
N LEU A 238 17.69 -9.55 2.72
CA LEU A 238 18.23 -10.27 3.88
C LEU A 238 19.74 -10.04 4.07
N TYR A 239 20.49 -9.83 2.98
CA TYR A 239 21.96 -9.67 3.03
C TYR A 239 22.43 -8.41 3.78
N MET A 240 21.54 -7.44 4.04
CA MET A 240 21.90 -6.24 4.79
C MET A 240 21.95 -6.47 6.30
N VAL A 241 21.43 -7.60 6.80
CA VAL A 241 21.22 -7.83 8.23
C VAL A 241 21.81 -9.19 8.62
N ASP A 242 22.77 -9.20 9.54
CA ASP A 242 23.43 -10.44 10.00
C ASP A 242 22.45 -11.48 10.57
N ARG A 243 21.33 -11.00 11.15
CA ARG A 243 20.25 -11.83 11.71
C ARG A 243 18.90 -11.24 11.31
N PRO A 244 18.35 -11.65 10.15
CA PRO A 244 17.06 -11.18 9.72
C PRO A 244 15.99 -11.56 10.74
N VAL A 245 15.09 -10.62 11.04
CA VAL A 245 13.95 -10.87 11.93
C VAL A 245 12.66 -10.55 11.19
N PRO A 246 11.56 -11.28 11.46
CA PRO A 246 10.27 -10.98 10.84
C PRO A 246 9.86 -9.55 11.08
N ARG A 247 9.25 -8.96 10.04
CA ARG A 247 8.86 -7.53 10.03
C ARG A 247 7.77 -7.17 11.04
N GLY A 248 7.11 -8.19 11.60
CA GLY A 248 6.00 -8.07 12.54
C GLY A 248 4.64 -8.13 11.83
N GLU A 249 3.58 -8.01 12.62
CA GLU A 249 2.21 -7.91 12.10
C GLU A 249 1.96 -6.52 11.48
N SER A 250 1.12 -6.48 10.46
CA SER A 250 0.71 -5.21 9.84
C SER A 250 -0.22 -4.47 10.80
N TYR A 251 0.05 -3.18 11.05
CA TYR A 251 -0.83 -2.32 11.84
C TYR A 251 -1.71 -1.38 10.99
N GLY A 252 -1.45 -1.30 9.69
CA GLY A 252 -2.33 -0.65 8.74
C GLY A 252 -2.17 -1.14 7.31
N LEU A 253 -3.14 -0.80 6.45
CA LEU A 253 -3.12 -1.06 5.02
C LEU A 253 -3.29 0.26 4.29
N SER A 254 -2.46 0.52 3.28
CA SER A 254 -2.46 1.79 2.59
C SER A 254 -2.16 1.66 1.10
N LEU A 255 -2.73 2.55 0.29
CA LEU A 255 -2.32 2.73 -1.10
C LEU A 255 -1.34 3.89 -1.20
N PHE A 256 -0.18 3.61 -1.79
CA PHE A 256 0.90 4.56 -2.06
C PHE A 256 1.10 4.61 -3.59
N PRO A 257 0.43 5.53 -4.31
CA PRO A 257 0.35 5.46 -5.77
C PRO A 257 1.69 5.50 -6.50
N ARG A 258 2.70 6.20 -5.95
CA ARG A 258 4.03 6.27 -6.58
C ARG A 258 4.84 5.00 -6.29
N ALA A 259 4.69 4.45 -5.09
CA ALA A 259 5.31 3.20 -4.72
C ALA A 259 4.72 1.98 -5.43
N ALA A 260 3.46 2.04 -5.86
CA ALA A 260 2.83 0.98 -6.66
C ALA A 260 3.52 0.71 -8.01
N MET A 261 4.53 1.52 -8.40
CA MET A 261 5.37 1.29 -9.58
C MET A 261 6.65 0.48 -9.28
N PHE A 262 6.98 0.20 -8.02
CA PHE A 262 8.09 -0.68 -7.70
C PHE A 262 7.72 -2.13 -8.05
N ASN A 263 8.54 -2.78 -8.89
CA ASN A 263 8.41 -4.20 -9.14
C ASN A 263 9.04 -5.04 -8.02
N HIS A 264 8.68 -6.33 -8.03
CA HIS A 264 9.17 -7.33 -7.10
C HIS A 264 10.53 -7.91 -7.49
N SER A 265 11.37 -8.17 -6.48
CA SER A 265 12.51 -9.08 -6.55
C SER A 265 12.70 -9.82 -5.22
N CYS A 266 13.03 -11.12 -5.26
CA CYS A 266 13.47 -11.88 -4.07
C CYS A 266 14.91 -11.55 -3.66
N LEU A 267 15.63 -10.78 -4.49
CA LEU A 267 16.91 -10.13 -4.19
C LEU A 267 16.77 -8.62 -4.43
N PRO A 268 16.02 -7.90 -3.57
CA PRO A 268 15.72 -6.49 -3.82
C PRO A 268 16.96 -5.60 -3.59
N ASN A 269 17.00 -4.47 -4.30
CA ASN A 269 18.01 -3.41 -4.11
C ASN A 269 17.44 -2.20 -3.35
N VAL A 270 16.20 -2.29 -2.86
CA VAL A 270 15.53 -1.26 -2.06
C VAL A 270 14.91 -1.87 -0.79
N THR A 271 15.11 -1.18 0.33
CA THR A 271 14.40 -1.40 1.60
C THR A 271 13.22 -0.45 1.71
N HIS A 272 12.18 -0.82 2.44
CA HIS A 272 11.10 0.09 2.79
C HIS A 272 10.56 -0.12 4.20
N LYS A 273 10.11 0.97 4.81
CA LYS A 273 9.39 0.98 6.09
C LYS A 273 8.53 2.24 6.23
N PRO A 274 7.40 2.18 6.97
CA PRO A 274 6.67 3.38 7.31
C PRO A 274 7.51 4.27 8.25
N ASP A 275 7.33 5.58 8.13
CA ASP A 275 7.77 6.54 9.14
C ASP A 275 6.71 6.68 10.25
N GLY A 276 7.00 7.52 11.24
CA GLY A 276 6.09 7.74 12.36
C GLY A 276 4.80 8.49 12.01
N GLN A 277 4.57 8.85 10.74
CA GLN A 277 3.41 9.58 10.22
C GLN A 277 2.71 8.80 9.10
N GLY A 278 2.95 7.49 8.99
CA GLY A 278 2.29 6.64 8.01
C GLY A 278 2.78 6.81 6.57
N ARG A 279 3.81 7.63 6.31
CA ARG A 279 4.45 7.72 4.99
C ARG A 279 5.40 6.56 4.80
N MET A 280 5.50 6.02 3.59
CA MET A 280 6.40 4.91 3.31
C MET A 280 7.75 5.44 2.80
N VAL A 281 8.85 5.04 3.44
CA VAL A 281 10.22 5.48 3.09
C VAL A 281 10.96 4.36 2.39
N TYR A 282 11.41 4.60 1.17
CA TYR A 282 12.17 3.68 0.32
C TYR A 282 13.63 4.10 0.24
N THR A 283 14.54 3.20 0.60
CA THR A 283 15.99 3.49 0.70
C THR A 283 16.81 2.46 -0.06
N ALA A 284 17.79 2.91 -0.85
CA ALA A 284 18.72 2.05 -1.56
C ALA A 284 19.46 1.12 -0.59
N ALA A 285 19.35 -0.20 -0.81
CA ALA A 285 19.95 -1.24 0.02
C ALA A 285 21.44 -1.47 -0.27
N ARG A 286 21.83 -1.21 -1.51
CA ARG A 286 23.19 -1.26 -2.03
C ARG A 286 23.38 -0.14 -3.03
N ASP A 287 24.60 0.01 -3.56
CA ASP A 287 24.83 0.87 -4.70
C ASP A 287 24.01 0.37 -5.91
N ILE A 288 23.38 1.30 -6.62
CA ILE A 288 22.49 1.05 -7.75
C ILE A 288 23.10 1.72 -8.98
N ALA A 289 23.34 0.95 -10.04
CA ALA A 289 23.98 1.45 -11.26
C ALA A 289 23.02 2.29 -12.10
N ALA A 290 23.55 3.19 -12.95
CA ALA A 290 22.73 3.93 -13.89
C ALA A 290 21.91 2.98 -14.80
N ASN A 291 20.64 3.32 -15.02
CA ASN A 291 19.63 2.55 -15.75
C ASN A 291 19.17 1.24 -15.08
N GLU A 292 19.67 0.91 -13.90
CA GLU A 292 19.19 -0.25 -13.15
C GLU A 292 17.76 -0.02 -12.63
N GLU A 293 16.94 -1.06 -12.70
CA GLU A 293 15.60 -1.09 -12.12
C GLU A 293 15.70 -1.08 -10.59
N VAL A 294 14.85 -0.31 -9.92
CA VAL A 294 14.73 -0.33 -8.46
C VAL A 294 13.57 -1.24 -8.07
N MET A 295 13.86 -2.24 -7.26
CA MET A 295 12.92 -3.30 -6.91
C MET A 295 12.86 -3.50 -5.41
N ILE A 296 11.65 -3.73 -4.92
CA ILE A 296 11.36 -4.11 -3.53
C ILE A 296 11.00 -5.60 -3.46
N THR A 297 10.90 -6.15 -2.26
CA THR A 297 10.18 -7.42 -2.06
C THR A 297 8.73 -7.12 -1.65
N TYR A 298 7.78 -7.93 -2.12
CA TYR A 298 6.36 -7.78 -1.82
C TYR A 298 5.95 -8.54 -0.54
N PHE A 299 6.78 -9.47 -0.10
CA PHE A 299 6.55 -10.30 1.08
C PHE A 299 7.81 -10.40 1.94
N ASP A 300 7.64 -10.94 3.15
CA ASP A 300 8.71 -10.99 4.14
C ASP A 300 9.64 -12.15 3.79
N LEU A 301 10.81 -11.85 3.25
CA LEU A 301 11.79 -12.89 2.88
C LEU A 301 12.29 -13.68 4.09
N THR A 302 12.08 -13.22 5.33
CA THR A 302 12.39 -14.02 6.54
C THR A 302 11.38 -15.13 6.80
N GLN A 303 10.22 -15.09 6.14
CA GLN A 303 9.14 -16.07 6.27
C GLN A 303 9.05 -17.00 5.05
N PHE A 304 9.66 -16.63 3.92
CA PHE A 304 9.62 -17.37 2.65
C PHE A 304 11.03 -17.51 2.11
N ASP A 305 11.74 -18.54 2.56
CA ASP A 305 13.12 -18.79 2.15
C ASP A 305 13.22 -19.77 0.98
N ASP A 306 12.27 -20.69 0.84
CA ASP A 306 12.24 -21.67 -0.26
C ASP A 306 11.76 -21.03 -1.59
N VAL A 307 12.41 -21.38 -2.70
CA VAL A 307 12.10 -20.79 -4.00
C VAL A 307 10.70 -21.16 -4.50
N LYS A 308 10.21 -22.37 -4.23
CA LYS A 308 8.87 -22.82 -4.64
C LYS A 308 7.82 -22.05 -3.86
N GLU A 309 7.99 -21.86 -2.56
CA GLU A 309 7.08 -21.05 -1.74
C GLU A 309 7.02 -19.59 -2.23
N ARG A 310 8.17 -18.99 -2.57
CA ARG A 310 8.20 -17.62 -3.11
C ARG A 310 7.49 -17.53 -4.47
N GLN A 311 7.71 -18.51 -5.35
CA GLN A 311 7.06 -18.56 -6.66
C GLN A 311 5.56 -18.82 -6.58
N GLU A 312 5.12 -19.71 -5.69
CA GLU A 312 3.69 -19.93 -5.39
C GLU A 312 3.06 -18.62 -4.92
N ARG A 313 3.72 -17.92 -3.99
CA ARG A 313 3.22 -16.65 -3.50
C ARG A 313 3.11 -15.57 -4.58
N THR A 314 4.10 -15.44 -5.47
CA THR A 314 3.99 -14.46 -6.59
C THR A 314 2.89 -14.83 -7.58
N ARG A 315 2.68 -16.13 -7.84
CA ARG A 315 1.60 -16.58 -8.71
C ARG A 315 0.23 -16.33 -8.09
N ASP A 316 0.04 -16.75 -6.85
CA ASP A 316 -1.28 -16.74 -6.22
C ASP A 316 -1.73 -15.32 -5.86
N GLN A 317 -0.82 -14.49 -5.32
CA GLN A 317 -1.17 -13.14 -4.85
C GLN A 317 -1.00 -12.06 -5.91
N PHE A 318 -0.08 -12.26 -6.86
CA PHE A 318 0.32 -11.20 -7.80
C PHE A 318 0.27 -11.61 -9.27
N GLN A 319 -0.12 -12.86 -9.57
CA GLN A 319 -0.34 -13.37 -10.92
C GLN A 319 0.89 -13.30 -11.85
N PHE A 320 2.10 -13.48 -11.29
CA PHE A 320 3.34 -13.59 -12.08
C PHE A 320 4.33 -14.60 -11.51
N ALA A 321 5.28 -15.06 -12.34
CA ALA A 321 6.43 -15.86 -11.91
C ALA A 321 7.66 -14.96 -11.76
N CYS A 322 8.34 -15.02 -10.61
CA CYS A 322 9.51 -14.19 -10.35
C CYS A 322 10.73 -14.70 -11.13
N THR A 323 11.35 -13.83 -11.90
CA THR A 323 12.55 -14.13 -12.70
C THR A 323 13.78 -13.37 -12.22
N CYS A 324 13.84 -13.04 -10.92
CA CYS A 324 15.03 -12.41 -10.35
C CYS A 324 16.20 -13.39 -10.26
N GLU A 325 17.42 -12.86 -10.18
CA GLU A 325 18.67 -13.63 -10.11
C GLU A 325 18.62 -14.74 -9.05
N ARG A 326 18.20 -14.41 -7.82
CA ARG A 326 18.05 -15.40 -6.73
C ARG A 326 17.12 -16.56 -7.10
N CYS A 327 15.95 -16.29 -7.69
CA CYS A 327 15.02 -17.36 -8.06
C CYS A 327 15.58 -18.22 -9.19
N ILE A 328 16.21 -17.60 -10.19
CA ILE A 328 16.82 -18.34 -11.31
C ILE A 328 17.95 -19.26 -10.82
N GLU A 329 18.81 -18.75 -9.94
CA GLU A 329 19.92 -19.53 -9.38
C GLU A 329 19.43 -20.68 -8.50
N GLU A 330 18.49 -20.43 -7.60
CA GLU A 330 17.94 -21.47 -6.70
C GLU A 330 17.12 -22.51 -7.48
N GLU A 331 16.31 -22.12 -8.47
CA GLU A 331 15.59 -23.08 -9.34
C GLU A 331 16.56 -23.94 -10.16
N ALA A 332 17.66 -23.37 -10.64
CA ALA A 332 18.68 -24.13 -11.37
C ALA A 332 19.36 -25.17 -10.45
N GLN A 333 19.63 -24.82 -9.20
CA GLN A 333 20.20 -25.73 -8.20
C GLN A 333 19.23 -26.87 -7.86
N ASP A 334 17.97 -26.54 -7.56
CA ASP A 334 16.89 -27.51 -7.29
C ASP A 334 16.72 -28.52 -8.44
N ASN A 335 16.80 -28.05 -9.70
CA ASN A 335 16.69 -28.91 -10.87
C ASN A 335 17.88 -29.87 -11.02
N LEU A 336 19.10 -29.43 -10.67
CA LEU A 336 20.30 -30.29 -10.71
C LEU A 336 20.23 -31.38 -9.64
N GLU A 337 19.85 -31.04 -8.40
CA GLU A 337 19.65 -32.03 -7.32
C GLU A 337 18.55 -33.04 -7.67
N GLY A 338 17.48 -32.58 -8.33
CA GLY A 338 16.41 -33.44 -8.83
C GLY A 338 16.90 -34.44 -9.89
N ILE A 339 17.83 -34.04 -10.76
CA ILE A 339 18.42 -34.93 -11.78
C ILE A 339 19.35 -35.97 -11.15
N ASP A 340 20.16 -35.58 -10.16
CA ASP A 340 21.07 -36.49 -9.44
C ASP A 340 20.32 -37.56 -8.61
N SER A 341 19.06 -37.29 -8.25
CA SER A 341 18.19 -38.23 -7.53
C SER A 341 17.50 -39.28 -8.43
N LEU A 342 17.63 -39.17 -9.76
CA LEU A 342 17.08 -40.14 -10.70
C LEU A 342 17.96 -41.40 -10.78
N PRO A 343 17.37 -42.61 -10.92
CA PRO A 343 18.10 -43.89 -10.91
C PRO A 343 19.04 -44.11 -12.12
N PHE A 344 19.21 -43.10 -12.96
CA PHE A 344 20.07 -43.09 -14.15
C PHE A 344 21.18 -42.03 -14.03
N GLY A 345 21.72 -41.84 -12.83
CA GLY A 345 22.86 -40.94 -12.60
C GLY A 345 23.93 -41.09 -13.68
N LEU A 346 24.39 -39.95 -14.21
CA LEU A 346 25.40 -39.87 -15.27
C LEU A 346 26.64 -40.66 -14.85
N VAL A 347 26.93 -41.74 -15.58
CA VAL A 347 28.18 -42.53 -15.49
C VAL A 347 29.31 -41.79 -16.18
#